data_AF-A0A259DEP3-F1
#
_entry.id   AF-A0A259DEP3-F1
#
_cell.length_a   1.000
_cell.length_b   1.000
_cell.length_c   1.000
_cell.angle_alpha   90.00
_cell.angle_beta   90.00
_cell.angle_gamma   90.00
#
_symmetry.space_group_name_H-M   'P 1'
#
loop_
_entity.id
_entity.type
_entity.pdbx_description
1 polymer ?
#
loop_
_entity_poly.entity_id
_entity_poly.type
_entity_poly.pdbx_seq_one_letter_code
_entity_poly.pdbx_strand_id
1 'polypeptide(L)'
;ALLGTDYVYPRTTNNILEAYLIGKGIPKEDIFVNYTPFGHSDWSKIVGDVVALGADGKKVGVISTINGDANIGFYKELAAAGVTADTLPVVAFSVGEEELSGLDTTNLAGHLAAWNYFMSADTPENAAFIADWKAFIKDDARVTNDPMEAHYIGFNMWVNAVTAAGTTEVDAVSAAMIGQEFPNLTGGIAKMLPNHHLTKPVLIGEIRADGQFDIISQTDPVPGDAWTDFLPESAVLEADWKDLQCGMYNTETATCVQLKSNY
;
A
#
# COMPACT_ATOMS: atom_id res chain seq x y z
N ALA A 1 5.42 -16.94 1.23
CA ALA A 1 4.15 -17.00 1.97
C ALA A 1 3.40 -15.68 1.83
N LEU A 2 2.08 -15.74 1.72
CA LEU A 2 1.15 -14.60 1.66
C LEU A 2 0.25 -14.68 2.90
N LEU A 3 0.49 -13.80 3.87
CA LEU A 3 -0.22 -13.82 5.16
C LEU A 3 -1.07 -12.57 5.29
N GLY A 4 -2.34 -12.69 5.65
CA GLY A 4 -3.22 -11.54 5.71
C GLY A 4 -4.31 -11.61 6.78
N THR A 5 -4.91 -10.46 7.09
CA THR A 5 -6.13 -10.42 7.91
C THR A 5 -7.36 -10.72 7.06
N ASP A 6 -8.33 -11.47 7.59
CA ASP A 6 -9.45 -12.01 6.82
C ASP A 6 -10.54 -10.95 6.52
N TYR A 7 -10.27 -10.07 5.54
CA TYR A 7 -11.25 -9.16 4.93
C TYR A 7 -10.91 -8.89 3.45
N VAL A 8 -11.67 -8.01 2.80
CA VAL A 8 -11.62 -7.82 1.34
C VAL A 8 -10.23 -7.45 0.82
N TYR A 9 -9.50 -6.54 1.47
CA TYR A 9 -8.22 -6.04 0.93
C TYR A 9 -7.12 -7.13 0.90
N PRO A 10 -6.83 -7.88 1.97
CA PRO A 10 -5.84 -8.94 1.94
C PRO A 10 -6.25 -10.08 1.02
N ARG A 11 -7.54 -10.41 0.94
CA ARG A 11 -8.04 -11.43 0.00
C ARG A 11 -7.81 -11.03 -1.45
N THR A 12 -8.18 -9.81 -1.82
CA THR A 12 -7.95 -9.30 -3.19
C THR A 12 -6.45 -9.22 -3.48
N THR A 13 -5.66 -8.61 -2.60
CA THR A 13 -4.21 -8.43 -2.79
C THR A 13 -3.49 -9.78 -2.92
N ASN A 14 -3.76 -10.74 -2.02
CA ASN A 14 -3.10 -12.04 -2.07
C ASN A 14 -3.56 -12.88 -3.27
N ASN A 15 -4.79 -12.73 -3.75
CA ASN A 15 -5.23 -13.37 -5.01
C ASN A 15 -4.42 -12.85 -6.20
N ILE A 16 -4.21 -11.52 -6.26
CA ILE A 16 -3.37 -10.89 -7.29
C ILE A 16 -1.92 -11.36 -7.19
N LEU A 17 -1.38 -11.39 -5.98
CA LEU A 17 0.00 -11.83 -5.73
C LEU A 17 0.20 -13.31 -6.04
N GLU A 18 -0.74 -14.19 -5.71
CA GLU A 18 -0.67 -15.61 -6.07
C GLU A 18 -0.61 -15.77 -7.60
N ALA A 19 -1.51 -15.10 -8.33
CA ALA A 19 -1.51 -15.12 -9.80
C ALA A 19 -0.21 -14.53 -10.39
N TYR A 20 0.27 -13.42 -9.84
CA TYR A 20 1.54 -12.80 -10.22
C TYR A 20 2.72 -13.76 -10.04
N LEU A 21 2.84 -14.38 -8.87
CA LEU A 21 3.94 -15.28 -8.53
C LEU A 21 3.94 -16.54 -9.42
N ILE A 22 2.75 -17.12 -9.68
CA ILE A 22 2.59 -18.23 -10.63
C ILE A 22 3.04 -17.78 -12.04
N GLY A 23 2.65 -16.59 -12.48
CA GLY A 23 3.08 -16.00 -13.75
C GLY A 23 4.59 -15.74 -13.83
N LYS A 24 5.27 -15.57 -12.68
CA LYS A 24 6.73 -15.49 -12.56
C LYS A 24 7.42 -16.86 -12.44
N GLY A 25 6.66 -17.96 -12.51
CA GLY A 25 7.19 -19.33 -12.49
C GLY A 25 7.37 -19.91 -11.09
N ILE A 26 6.81 -19.30 -10.04
CA ILE A 26 6.75 -19.89 -8.71
C ILE A 26 5.67 -20.98 -8.71
N PRO A 27 6.00 -22.25 -8.39
CA PRO A 27 5.00 -23.31 -8.33
C PRO A 27 3.93 -23.02 -7.28
N LYS A 28 2.67 -23.39 -7.56
CA LYS A 28 1.56 -23.12 -6.65
C LYS A 28 1.75 -23.77 -5.29
N GLU A 29 2.33 -24.96 -5.27
CA GLU A 29 2.69 -25.70 -4.05
C GLU A 29 3.72 -24.97 -3.17
N ASP A 30 4.49 -24.03 -3.73
CA ASP A 30 5.46 -23.20 -3.01
C ASP A 30 4.83 -21.88 -2.50
N ILE A 31 3.56 -21.61 -2.82
CA ILE A 31 2.82 -20.42 -2.38
C ILE A 31 1.90 -20.81 -1.22
N PHE A 32 2.39 -20.61 0.00
CA PHE A 32 1.56 -20.71 1.20
C PHE A 32 0.74 -19.45 1.41
N VAL A 33 -0.60 -19.58 1.45
CA VAL A 33 -1.54 -18.50 1.72
C VAL A 33 -2.29 -18.79 3.02
N ASN A 34 -2.32 -17.83 3.94
CA ASN A 34 -3.06 -17.97 5.19
C ASN A 34 -3.74 -16.67 5.62
N TYR A 35 -4.93 -16.79 6.20
CA TYR A 35 -5.70 -15.67 6.72
C TYR A 35 -6.09 -15.88 8.17
N THR A 36 -5.99 -14.81 8.96
CA THR A 36 -6.38 -14.79 10.37
C THR A 36 -7.46 -13.74 10.61
N PRO A 37 -8.34 -13.89 11.62
CA PRO A 37 -9.23 -12.80 12.02
C PRO A 37 -8.43 -11.60 12.57
N PHE A 38 -9.10 -10.46 12.73
CA PHE A 38 -8.56 -9.32 13.49
C PHE A 38 -8.24 -9.73 14.94
N GLY A 39 -7.20 -9.13 15.53
CA GLY A 39 -6.77 -9.41 16.91
C GLY A 39 -6.20 -10.82 17.12
N HIS A 40 -5.86 -11.55 16.06
CA HIS A 40 -5.27 -12.88 16.17
C HIS A 40 -3.89 -12.82 16.85
N SER A 41 -3.67 -13.73 17.80
CA SER A 41 -2.49 -13.71 18.69
C SER A 41 -1.69 -15.01 18.74
N ASP A 42 -2.25 -16.15 18.33
CA ASP A 42 -1.53 -17.44 18.32
C ASP A 42 -0.90 -17.73 16.95
N TRP A 43 0.30 -17.18 16.75
CA TRP A 43 1.04 -17.28 15.50
C TRP A 43 1.92 -18.52 15.40
N SER A 44 2.05 -19.29 16.48
CA SER A 44 3.03 -20.38 16.61
C SER A 44 2.97 -21.39 15.46
N LYS A 45 1.76 -21.87 15.14
CA LYS A 45 1.54 -22.80 14.03
C LYS A 45 1.84 -22.16 12.68
N ILE A 46 1.37 -20.94 12.43
CA ILE A 46 1.53 -20.26 11.13
C ILE A 46 3.01 -19.97 10.87
N VAL A 47 3.73 -19.47 11.87
CA VAL A 47 5.18 -19.23 11.77
C VAL A 47 5.93 -20.53 11.59
N GLY A 48 5.58 -21.59 12.32
CA GLY A 48 6.15 -22.93 12.12
C GLY A 48 5.96 -23.45 10.68
N ASP A 49 4.75 -23.30 10.13
CA ASP A 49 4.43 -23.69 8.75
C ASP A 49 5.26 -22.85 7.74
N VAL A 50 5.44 -21.55 7.99
CA VAL A 50 6.26 -20.65 7.15
C VAL A 50 7.74 -21.01 7.18
N VAL A 51 8.31 -21.29 8.36
CA VAL A 51 9.71 -21.73 8.52
C VAL A 51 9.92 -23.07 7.82
N ALA A 52 8.94 -23.98 7.89
CA ALA A 52 9.02 -25.28 7.23
C ALA A 52 9.10 -25.20 5.71
N LEU A 53 8.61 -24.13 5.07
CA LEU A 53 8.76 -23.90 3.62
C LEU A 53 10.24 -23.78 3.20
N GLY A 54 11.12 -23.39 4.11
CA GLY A 54 12.56 -23.26 3.86
C GLY A 54 13.37 -24.48 4.27
N ALA A 55 12.73 -25.53 4.80
CA ALA A 55 13.42 -26.70 5.36
C ALA A 55 14.19 -27.51 4.31
N ASP A 56 13.82 -27.42 3.03
CA ASP A 56 14.51 -28.04 1.90
C ASP A 56 15.64 -27.15 1.30
N GLY A 57 15.94 -26.01 1.95
CA GLY A 57 16.95 -25.05 1.52
C GLY A 57 16.44 -23.97 0.56
N LYS A 58 15.13 -23.93 0.25
CA LYS A 58 14.52 -22.83 -0.49
C LYS A 58 14.60 -21.52 0.29
N LYS A 59 14.74 -20.42 -0.45
CA LYS A 59 14.61 -19.07 0.11
C LYS A 59 13.14 -18.73 0.27
N VAL A 60 12.74 -18.38 1.48
CA VAL A 60 11.37 -18.01 1.81
C VAL A 60 11.30 -16.52 2.10
N GLY A 61 10.26 -15.87 1.58
CA GLY A 61 9.87 -14.52 1.97
C GLY A 61 8.39 -14.49 2.30
N VAL A 62 8.00 -13.51 3.12
CA VAL A 62 6.60 -13.25 3.47
C VAL A 62 6.19 -11.92 2.86
N ILE A 63 5.08 -11.90 2.13
CA ILE A 63 4.32 -10.68 1.90
C ILE A 63 3.21 -10.63 2.95
N SER A 64 3.23 -9.58 3.77
CA SER A 64 2.28 -9.40 4.86
C SER A 64 1.23 -8.36 4.48
N THR A 65 -0.02 -8.80 4.45
CA THR A 65 -1.24 -7.99 4.40
C THR A 65 -2.00 -8.11 5.73
N ILE A 66 -1.26 -8.31 6.83
CA ILE A 66 -1.78 -8.38 8.20
C ILE A 66 -2.00 -6.96 8.72
N ASN A 67 -3.17 -6.69 9.28
CA ASN A 67 -3.55 -5.37 9.75
C ASN A 67 -3.64 -5.30 11.27
N GLY A 68 -3.38 -4.10 11.80
CA GLY A 68 -3.58 -3.78 13.20
C GLY A 68 -2.63 -4.50 14.14
N ASP A 69 -3.10 -4.75 15.35
CA ASP A 69 -2.37 -5.31 16.49
C ASP A 69 -1.87 -6.75 16.27
N ALA A 70 -2.49 -7.48 15.34
CA ALA A 70 -2.10 -8.84 14.97
C ALA A 70 -0.64 -8.93 14.47
N ASN A 71 -0.10 -7.84 13.92
CA ASN A 71 1.32 -7.74 13.54
C ASN A 71 2.26 -8.00 14.73
N ILE A 72 1.93 -7.52 15.94
CA ILE A 72 2.80 -7.67 17.11
C ILE A 72 3.04 -9.15 17.42
N GLY A 73 1.97 -9.94 17.44
CA GLY A 73 2.04 -11.37 17.71
C GLY A 73 2.86 -12.08 16.65
N PHE A 74 2.66 -11.73 15.38
CA PHE A 74 3.37 -12.32 14.26
C PHE A 74 4.88 -12.10 14.34
N TYR A 75 5.34 -10.85 14.50
CA TYR A 75 6.78 -10.55 14.58
C TYR A 75 7.42 -11.07 15.87
N LYS A 76 6.70 -11.07 17.00
CA LYS A 76 7.18 -11.71 18.23
C LYS A 76 7.42 -13.20 18.04
N GLU A 77 6.51 -13.88 17.36
CA GLU A 77 6.64 -15.31 17.11
C GLU A 77 7.76 -15.62 16.10
N LEU A 78 7.93 -14.80 15.05
CA LEU A 78 9.10 -14.90 14.16
C LEU A 78 10.41 -14.78 14.95
N ALA A 79 10.54 -13.77 15.80
CA ALA A 79 11.71 -13.58 16.64
C ALA A 79 11.93 -14.75 17.63
N ALA A 80 10.85 -15.28 18.22
CA ALA A 80 10.91 -16.45 19.10
C ALA A 80 11.38 -17.72 18.37
N ALA A 81 11.04 -17.84 17.08
CA ALA A 81 11.54 -18.89 16.19
C ALA A 81 12.97 -18.64 15.67
N GLY A 82 13.62 -17.53 16.09
CA GLY A 82 14.96 -17.15 15.64
C GLY A 82 15.02 -16.64 14.21
N VAL A 83 13.87 -16.26 13.64
CA VAL A 83 13.79 -15.68 12.29
C VAL A 83 14.19 -14.22 12.34
N THR A 84 15.06 -13.84 11.40
CA THR A 84 15.51 -12.45 11.18
C THR A 84 15.19 -12.04 9.75
N ALA A 85 15.13 -10.73 9.49
CA ALA A 85 14.91 -10.18 8.16
C ALA A 85 15.92 -10.67 7.11
N ASP A 86 17.17 -10.93 7.51
CA ASP A 86 18.23 -11.46 6.63
C ASP A 86 17.97 -12.92 6.18
N THR A 87 17.26 -13.69 7.00
CA THR A 87 17.00 -15.12 6.76
C THR A 87 15.67 -15.36 6.06
N LEU A 88 14.63 -14.64 6.47
CA LEU A 88 13.27 -14.75 5.95
C LEU A 88 12.65 -13.35 6.01
N PRO A 89 12.86 -12.53 4.96
CA PRO A 89 12.36 -11.17 4.94
C PRO A 89 10.83 -11.16 4.93
N VAL A 90 10.27 -10.19 5.64
CA VAL A 90 8.85 -9.86 5.60
C VAL A 90 8.76 -8.51 4.91
N VAL A 91 7.89 -8.40 3.91
CA VAL A 91 7.53 -7.14 3.27
C VAL A 91 6.07 -6.85 3.63
N ALA A 92 5.84 -5.85 4.47
CA ALA A 92 4.50 -5.45 4.89
C ALA A 92 3.89 -4.42 3.92
N PHE A 93 2.62 -4.62 3.55
CA PHE A 93 1.83 -3.68 2.73
C PHE A 93 0.81 -2.89 3.58
N SER A 94 0.86 -3.05 4.90
CA SER A 94 -0.17 -2.60 5.83
C SER A 94 0.37 -2.13 7.18
N VAL A 95 1.67 -1.85 7.25
CA VAL A 95 2.35 -1.31 8.44
C VAL A 95 3.03 -0.01 8.07
N GLY A 96 2.59 1.12 8.64
CA GLY A 96 3.22 2.42 8.51
C GLY A 96 3.61 3.02 9.86
N GLU A 97 4.14 4.24 9.85
CA GLU A 97 4.67 4.93 11.03
C GLU A 97 3.61 5.08 12.12
N GLU A 98 2.37 5.35 11.72
CA GLU A 98 1.21 5.45 12.62
C GLU A 98 1.00 4.17 13.40
N GLU A 99 0.96 3.03 12.71
CA GLU A 99 0.81 1.74 13.34
C GLU A 99 2.01 1.44 14.24
N LEU A 100 3.24 1.74 13.80
CA LEU A 100 4.46 1.47 14.56
C LEU A 100 4.62 2.33 15.81
N SER A 101 4.08 3.56 15.83
CA SER A 101 4.22 4.49 16.96
C SER A 101 3.66 3.97 18.29
N GLY A 102 2.71 3.03 18.23
CA GLY A 102 2.10 2.39 19.41
C GLY A 102 2.67 1.02 19.76
N LEU A 103 3.67 0.52 19.02
CA LEU A 103 4.13 -0.86 19.09
C LEU A 103 5.57 -1.00 19.56
N ASP A 104 5.90 -2.17 20.13
CA ASP A 104 7.28 -2.60 20.32
C ASP A 104 7.86 -3.07 18.98
N THR A 105 8.65 -2.19 18.37
CA THR A 105 9.25 -2.37 17.04
C THR A 105 10.54 -3.19 17.07
N THR A 106 11.01 -3.63 18.25
CA THR A 106 12.30 -4.33 18.39
C THR A 106 12.41 -5.54 17.47
N ASN A 107 11.33 -6.32 17.35
CA ASN A 107 11.28 -7.52 16.50
C ASN A 107 10.88 -7.22 15.04
N LEU A 108 10.56 -5.97 14.72
CA LEU A 108 10.21 -5.53 13.37
C LEU A 108 11.41 -4.90 12.65
N ALA A 109 12.40 -4.42 13.39
CA ALA A 109 13.58 -3.78 12.82
C ALA A 109 14.28 -4.68 11.78
N GLY A 110 14.64 -4.09 10.63
CA GLY A 110 15.23 -4.78 9.49
C GLY A 110 14.23 -5.42 8.52
N HIS A 111 12.99 -5.69 8.94
CA HIS A 111 11.94 -6.11 8.01
C HIS A 111 11.53 -4.92 7.12
N LEU A 112 10.86 -5.22 6.01
CA LEU A 112 10.57 -4.24 4.98
C LEU A 112 9.09 -3.84 5.00
N ALA A 113 8.80 -2.65 4.52
CA ALA A 113 7.47 -2.23 4.11
C ALA A 113 7.50 -1.65 2.70
N ALA A 114 6.38 -1.76 1.99
CA ALA A 114 6.19 -1.16 0.67
C ALA A 114 5.03 -0.17 0.72
N TRP A 115 5.30 1.09 0.39
CA TRP A 115 4.35 2.19 0.41
C TRP A 115 4.66 3.19 -0.69
N ASN A 116 3.81 4.21 -0.88
CA ASN A 116 4.07 5.31 -1.79
C ASN A 116 4.65 6.55 -1.09
N TYR A 117 4.86 6.49 0.22
CA TYR A 117 5.45 7.55 1.04
C TYR A 117 5.95 6.96 2.37
N PHE A 118 7.06 7.50 2.86
CA PHE A 118 7.53 7.36 4.23
C PHE A 118 7.85 8.75 4.78
N MET A 119 7.59 9.00 6.06
CA MET A 119 7.87 10.28 6.73
C MET A 119 9.35 10.66 6.65
N SER A 120 10.23 9.68 6.50
CA SER A 120 11.67 9.87 6.32
C SER A 120 12.10 10.36 4.94
N ALA A 121 11.18 10.60 4.00
CA ALA A 121 11.51 11.14 2.67
C ALA A 121 12.24 12.49 2.78
N ASP A 122 13.43 12.58 2.17
CA ASP A 122 14.30 13.75 2.26
C ASP A 122 14.01 14.75 1.13
N THR A 123 12.92 15.50 1.29
CA THR A 123 12.52 16.58 0.37
C THR A 123 12.13 17.85 1.10
N PRO A 124 12.32 19.04 0.49
CA PRO A 124 11.85 20.29 1.07
C PRO A 124 10.33 20.31 1.32
N GLU A 125 9.55 19.74 0.40
CA GLU A 125 8.09 19.66 0.48
C GLU A 125 7.66 18.83 1.69
N ASN A 126 8.30 17.67 1.91
CA ASN A 126 8.01 16.83 3.06
C ASN A 126 8.42 17.49 4.38
N ALA A 127 9.60 18.11 4.43
CA ALA A 127 10.06 18.81 5.62
C ALA A 127 9.09 19.95 6.04
N ALA A 128 8.56 20.68 5.06
CA ALA A 128 7.54 21.71 5.30
C ALA A 128 6.22 21.10 5.80
N PHE A 129 5.74 20.05 5.14
CA PHE A 129 4.53 19.34 5.56
C PHE A 129 4.63 18.81 7.00
N ILE A 130 5.74 18.17 7.36
CA ILE A 130 5.96 17.64 8.71
C ILE A 130 5.97 18.78 9.75
N ALA A 131 6.59 19.92 9.43
CA ALA A 131 6.60 21.07 10.32
C ALA A 131 5.17 21.62 10.56
N ASP A 132 4.39 21.77 9.49
CA ASP A 132 2.99 22.21 9.59
C ASP A 132 2.12 21.21 10.34
N TRP A 133 2.30 19.92 10.08
CA TRP A 133 1.61 18.83 10.78
C TRP A 133 1.88 18.87 12.29
N LYS A 134 3.16 18.93 12.69
CA LYS A 134 3.56 19.00 14.10
C LYS A 134 3.05 20.27 14.79
N ALA A 135 3.08 21.41 14.10
CA ALA A 135 2.52 22.66 14.60
C ALA A 135 0.99 22.57 14.81
N PHE A 136 0.27 21.93 13.89
CA PHE A 136 -1.17 21.74 13.97
C PHE A 136 -1.57 20.79 15.10
N ILE A 137 -0.93 19.62 15.18
CA ILE A 137 -1.26 18.57 16.16
C ILE A 137 -0.70 18.88 17.56
N LYS A 138 0.29 19.78 17.65
CA LYS A 138 0.96 20.22 18.89
C LYS A 138 1.67 19.10 19.64
N ASP A 139 2.30 18.20 18.88
CA ASP A 139 3.08 17.09 19.41
C ASP A 139 4.24 16.76 18.46
N ASP A 140 5.47 17.00 18.92
CA ASP A 140 6.69 16.77 18.14
C ASP A 140 7.01 15.27 17.95
N ALA A 141 6.44 14.40 18.80
CA ALA A 141 6.57 12.96 18.68
C ALA A 141 5.57 12.37 17.68
N ARG A 142 4.61 13.17 17.21
CA ARG A 142 3.61 12.72 16.25
C ARG A 142 4.24 12.45 14.89
N VAL A 143 3.88 11.30 14.32
CA VAL A 143 4.27 10.87 12.98
C VAL A 143 3.17 11.18 11.96
N THR A 144 3.47 10.94 10.70
CA THR A 144 2.52 10.90 9.57
C THR A 144 2.85 9.65 8.76
N ASN A 145 1.90 9.15 7.97
CA ASN A 145 2.08 7.96 7.12
C ASN A 145 1.54 8.19 5.70
N ASP A 146 1.65 7.17 4.84
CA ASP A 146 1.23 7.25 3.44
C ASP A 146 -0.25 7.61 3.22
N PRO A 147 -1.24 7.04 3.93
CA PRO A 147 -2.64 7.48 3.81
C PRO A 147 -2.87 8.95 4.14
N MET A 148 -2.17 9.49 5.14
CA MET A 148 -2.26 10.91 5.52
C MET A 148 -1.66 11.81 4.45
N GLU A 149 -0.50 11.44 3.90
CA GLU A 149 0.13 12.14 2.78
C GLU A 149 -0.77 12.12 1.53
N ALA A 150 -1.34 10.96 1.20
CA ALA A 150 -2.18 10.82 0.02
C ALA A 150 -3.42 11.70 0.13
N HIS A 151 -3.98 11.82 1.34
CA HIS A 151 -5.07 12.75 1.61
C HIS A 151 -4.64 14.21 1.48
N TYR A 152 -3.47 14.59 1.99
CA TYR A 152 -2.93 15.94 1.85
C TYR A 152 -2.79 16.33 0.37
N ILE A 153 -2.17 15.48 -0.46
CA ILE A 153 -2.02 15.72 -1.89
C ILE A 153 -3.39 15.80 -2.58
N GLY A 154 -4.23 14.78 -2.37
CA GLY A 154 -5.54 14.69 -3.03
C GLY A 154 -6.47 15.84 -2.66
N PHE A 155 -6.46 16.28 -1.41
CA PHE A 155 -7.27 17.42 -0.97
C PHE A 155 -6.79 18.74 -1.57
N ASN A 156 -5.48 18.97 -1.67
CA ASN A 156 -4.97 20.17 -2.34
C ASN A 156 -5.28 20.17 -3.85
N MET A 157 -5.19 19.02 -4.52
CA MET A 157 -5.67 18.88 -5.91
C MET A 157 -7.16 19.21 -6.02
N TRP A 158 -7.98 18.76 -5.07
CA TRP A 158 -9.40 19.07 -5.01
C TRP A 158 -9.67 20.56 -4.81
N VAL A 159 -8.95 21.24 -3.92
CA VAL A 159 -9.05 22.70 -3.74
C VAL A 159 -8.68 23.44 -5.03
N ASN A 160 -7.63 23.00 -5.73
CA ASN A 160 -7.26 23.56 -7.03
C ASN A 160 -8.35 23.36 -8.07
N ALA A 161 -8.96 22.16 -8.14
CA ALA A 161 -10.04 21.85 -9.06
C ALA A 161 -11.31 22.67 -8.77
N VAL A 162 -11.71 22.81 -7.49
CA VAL A 162 -12.83 23.66 -7.07
C VAL A 162 -12.59 25.12 -7.47
N THR A 163 -11.37 25.61 -7.27
CA THR A 163 -10.99 26.98 -7.64
C THR A 163 -11.05 27.18 -9.16
N ALA A 164 -10.53 26.22 -9.93
CA ALA A 164 -10.57 26.25 -11.39
C ALA A 164 -12.00 26.15 -11.96
N ALA A 165 -12.86 25.33 -11.34
CA ALA A 165 -14.25 25.18 -11.73
C ALA A 165 -15.13 26.36 -11.28
N GLY A 166 -14.69 27.13 -10.27
CA GLY A 166 -15.46 28.22 -9.67
C GLY A 166 -16.71 27.74 -8.92
N THR A 167 -16.77 26.46 -8.55
CA THR A 167 -17.92 25.82 -7.92
C THR A 167 -17.51 24.57 -7.15
N THR A 168 -18.37 24.11 -6.24
CA THR A 168 -18.26 22.84 -5.53
C THR A 168 -19.18 21.74 -6.09
N GLU A 169 -19.85 22.00 -7.22
CA GLU A 169 -20.70 21.00 -7.89
C GLU A 169 -19.87 19.79 -8.36
N VAL A 170 -20.30 18.59 -7.99
CA VAL A 170 -19.51 17.34 -8.10
C VAL A 170 -19.03 17.08 -9.52
N ASP A 171 -19.91 17.18 -10.52
CA ASP A 171 -19.55 16.88 -11.91
C ASP A 171 -18.55 17.90 -12.47
N ALA A 172 -18.72 19.18 -12.12
CA ALA A 172 -17.81 20.24 -12.55
C ALA A 172 -16.43 20.08 -11.91
N VAL A 173 -16.38 19.76 -10.61
CA VAL A 173 -15.12 19.52 -9.91
C VAL A 173 -14.45 18.24 -10.40
N SER A 174 -15.20 17.14 -10.58
CA SER A 174 -14.65 15.87 -11.06
C SER A 174 -14.03 16.00 -12.46
N ALA A 175 -14.67 16.75 -13.36
CA ALA A 175 -14.07 17.06 -14.67
C ALA A 175 -12.80 17.91 -14.54
N ALA A 176 -12.77 18.86 -13.59
CA ALA A 176 -11.60 19.71 -13.32
C ALA A 176 -10.48 19.00 -12.55
N MET A 177 -10.75 17.85 -11.92
CA MET A 177 -9.76 17.03 -11.21
C MET A 177 -8.78 16.36 -12.18
N ILE A 178 -9.25 15.90 -13.34
CA ILE A 178 -8.42 15.18 -14.30
C ILE A 178 -7.31 16.10 -14.82
N GLY A 179 -6.05 15.69 -14.63
CA GLY A 179 -4.88 16.46 -15.01
C GLY A 179 -4.39 17.47 -13.95
N GLN A 180 -5.04 17.57 -12.79
CA GLN A 180 -4.47 18.32 -11.65
C GLN A 180 -3.09 17.78 -11.30
N GLU A 181 -2.19 18.69 -10.97
CA GLU A 181 -0.83 18.40 -10.56
C GLU A 181 -0.57 19.02 -9.19
N PHE A 182 0.19 18.32 -8.35
CA PHE A 182 0.60 18.81 -7.03
C PHE A 182 1.96 18.23 -6.67
N PRO A 183 2.83 18.98 -5.96
CA PRO A 183 4.13 18.45 -5.51
C PRO A 183 3.96 17.18 -4.68
N ASN A 184 4.72 16.14 -5.02
CA ASN A 184 4.75 14.93 -4.22
C ASN A 184 5.71 15.13 -3.03
N LEU A 185 5.36 14.64 -1.84
CA LEU A 185 6.23 14.76 -0.67
C LEU A 185 7.47 13.85 -0.79
N THR A 186 7.44 12.86 -1.68
CA THR A 186 8.61 12.02 -2.02
C THR A 186 9.44 12.57 -3.19
N GLY A 187 9.12 13.78 -3.66
CA GLY A 187 9.82 14.45 -4.76
C GLY A 187 9.11 14.28 -6.11
N GLY A 188 9.27 15.28 -6.98
CA GLY A 188 8.57 15.32 -8.26
C GLY A 188 7.11 15.78 -8.14
N ILE A 189 6.28 15.40 -9.12
CA ILE A 189 4.90 15.86 -9.26
C ILE A 189 3.96 14.65 -9.29
N ALA A 190 2.96 14.67 -8.41
CA ALA A 190 1.80 13.80 -8.50
C ALA A 190 0.80 14.39 -9.49
N LYS A 191 0.23 13.54 -10.35
CA LYS A 191 -0.75 13.93 -11.37
C LYS A 191 -2.00 13.07 -11.30
N MET A 192 -3.16 13.71 -11.26
CA MET A 192 -4.46 13.03 -11.37
C MET A 192 -4.70 12.54 -12.80
N LEU A 193 -4.88 11.24 -12.97
CA LEU A 193 -5.08 10.58 -14.25
C LEU A 193 -6.58 10.44 -14.58
N PRO A 194 -6.94 10.17 -15.85
CA PRO A 194 -8.33 9.97 -16.26
C PRO A 194 -9.05 8.83 -15.52
N ASN A 195 -8.32 7.85 -14.97
CA ASN A 195 -8.86 6.78 -14.15
C ASN A 195 -9.08 7.17 -12.67
N HIS A 196 -8.94 8.46 -12.33
CA HIS A 196 -9.00 9.03 -10.98
C HIS A 196 -7.98 8.46 -9.98
N HIS A 197 -6.92 7.80 -10.47
CA HIS A 197 -5.73 7.52 -9.68
C HIS A 197 -4.69 8.62 -9.90
N LEU A 198 -3.75 8.75 -8.97
CA LEU A 198 -2.66 9.70 -9.08
C LEU A 198 -1.31 9.00 -9.26
N THR A 199 -0.40 9.64 -9.99
CA THR A 199 0.97 9.13 -10.12
C THR A 199 1.71 9.26 -8.79
N LYS A 200 2.28 8.15 -8.31
CA LYS A 200 3.17 8.13 -7.13
C LYS A 200 4.35 7.19 -7.37
N PRO A 201 5.52 7.43 -6.78
CA PRO A 201 6.57 6.43 -6.74
C PRO A 201 6.16 5.27 -5.81
N VAL A 202 6.76 4.11 -6.01
CA VAL A 202 6.70 2.99 -5.05
C VAL A 202 8.02 2.96 -4.29
N LEU A 203 7.95 2.94 -2.97
CA LEU A 203 9.07 2.92 -2.06
C LEU A 203 9.14 1.58 -1.33
N ILE A 204 10.36 1.09 -1.13
CA ILE A 204 10.65 0.02 -0.17
C ILE A 204 11.44 0.64 0.98
N GLY A 205 10.90 0.53 2.18
CA GLY A 205 11.50 1.03 3.41
C GLY A 205 11.92 -0.12 4.33
N GLU A 206 13.09 -0.02 4.92
CA GLU A 206 13.55 -0.90 5.99
C GLU A 206 13.11 -0.32 7.35
N ILE A 207 12.42 -1.12 8.16
CA ILE A 207 11.90 -0.69 9.46
C ILE A 207 13.07 -0.45 10.41
N ARG A 208 13.07 0.72 11.05
CA ARG A 208 14.04 1.10 12.08
C ARG A 208 13.49 0.80 13.47
N ALA A 209 14.40 0.69 14.44
CA ALA A 209 14.04 0.48 15.84
C ALA A 209 13.22 1.64 16.46
N ASP A 210 13.24 2.83 15.88
CA ASP A 210 12.43 3.98 16.30
C ASP A 210 11.04 4.03 15.63
N GLY A 211 10.67 3.02 14.85
CA GLY A 211 9.38 2.96 14.14
C GLY A 211 9.31 3.84 12.89
N GLN A 212 10.43 4.42 12.47
CA GLN A 212 10.58 5.05 11.15
C GLN A 212 11.10 4.04 10.12
N PHE A 213 11.30 4.50 8.89
CA PHE A 213 11.81 3.69 7.79
C PHE A 213 13.06 4.31 7.19
N ASP A 214 14.06 3.50 6.87
CA ASP A 214 15.13 3.89 5.95
C ASP A 214 14.69 3.53 4.52
N ILE A 215 14.58 4.52 3.63
CA ILE A 215 14.17 4.28 2.25
C ILE A 215 15.33 3.65 1.49
N ILE A 216 15.19 2.38 1.10
CA ILE A 216 16.25 1.61 0.42
C ILE A 216 16.04 1.49 -1.09
N SER A 217 14.81 1.74 -1.57
CA SER A 217 14.48 1.74 -2.98
C SER A 217 13.30 2.67 -3.25
N GLN A 218 13.34 3.34 -4.40
CA GLN A 218 12.28 4.21 -4.89
C GLN A 218 12.24 4.13 -6.42
N THR A 219 11.04 4.01 -6.99
CA THR A 219 10.83 4.12 -8.44
C THR A 219 10.65 5.57 -8.87
N ASP A 220 10.77 5.85 -10.18
CA ASP A 220 10.08 7.02 -10.74
C ASP A 220 8.56 6.91 -10.49
N PRO A 221 7.80 8.02 -10.48
CA PRO A 221 6.35 7.96 -10.32
C PRO A 221 5.71 7.04 -11.35
N VAL A 222 4.96 6.05 -10.86
CA VAL A 222 4.21 5.12 -11.72
C VAL A 222 2.76 5.59 -11.86
N PRO A 223 2.15 5.42 -13.05
CA PRO A 223 0.70 5.58 -13.19
C PRO A 223 -0.04 4.61 -12.27
N GLY A 224 -0.99 5.13 -11.49
CA GLY A 224 -1.90 4.25 -10.75
C GLY A 224 -2.82 3.52 -11.71
N ASP A 225 -3.01 2.23 -11.49
CA ASP A 225 -3.90 1.38 -12.28
C ASP A 225 -4.99 0.80 -11.38
N ALA A 226 -6.24 0.89 -11.86
CA ALA A 226 -7.41 0.45 -11.11
C ALA A 226 -7.62 -1.07 -11.24
N TRP A 227 -7.19 -1.66 -12.36
CA TRP A 227 -7.48 -3.05 -12.71
C TRP A 227 -6.19 -3.80 -12.96
N THR A 228 -6.08 -4.98 -12.36
CA THR A 228 -4.89 -5.81 -12.49
C THR A 228 -4.95 -6.67 -13.74
N ASP A 229 -3.83 -6.76 -14.47
CA ASP A 229 -3.66 -7.66 -15.61
C ASP A 229 -3.50 -9.13 -15.19
N PHE A 230 -3.29 -9.41 -13.90
CA PHE A 230 -2.97 -10.76 -13.42
C PHE A 230 -4.22 -11.63 -13.20
N LEU A 231 -5.41 -11.03 -13.11
CA LEU A 231 -6.66 -11.75 -12.92
C LEU A 231 -7.53 -11.66 -14.19
N PRO A 232 -8.03 -12.79 -14.73
CA PRO A 232 -8.81 -12.79 -15.97
C PRO A 232 -10.03 -11.88 -15.93
N GLU A 233 -10.70 -11.77 -14.79
CA GLU A 233 -11.90 -10.95 -14.61
C GLU A 233 -11.65 -9.44 -14.68
N SER A 234 -10.44 -8.99 -14.36
CA SER A 234 -10.06 -7.57 -14.37
C SER A 234 -9.14 -7.19 -15.53
N ALA A 235 -8.43 -8.15 -16.13
CA ALA A 235 -7.52 -7.89 -17.26
C ALA A 235 -8.21 -7.30 -18.50
N VAL A 236 -9.53 -7.43 -18.59
CA VAL A 236 -10.36 -6.86 -19.67
C VAL A 236 -10.97 -5.50 -19.29
N LEU A 237 -10.72 -5.02 -18.08
CA LEU A 237 -11.32 -3.80 -17.54
C LEU A 237 -10.34 -2.63 -17.62
N GLU A 238 -10.87 -1.46 -17.99
CA GLU A 238 -10.18 -0.19 -17.85
C GLU A 238 -11.07 0.83 -17.12
N ALA A 239 -10.43 1.85 -16.56
CA ALA A 239 -11.11 2.97 -15.93
C ALA A 239 -10.74 4.26 -16.68
N ASP A 240 -11.75 4.99 -17.16
CA ASP A 240 -11.57 6.29 -17.80
C ASP A 240 -12.81 7.16 -17.57
N TRP A 241 -12.63 8.19 -16.75
CA TRP A 241 -13.67 9.16 -16.42
C TRP A 241 -13.69 10.38 -17.35
N LYS A 242 -12.73 10.48 -18.28
CA LYS A 242 -12.66 11.55 -19.26
C LYS A 242 -13.44 11.20 -20.53
N ASP A 243 -13.08 10.09 -21.17
CA ASP A 243 -13.61 9.75 -22.50
C ASP A 243 -14.72 8.70 -22.43
N LEU A 244 -14.61 7.72 -21.52
CA LEU A 244 -15.59 6.63 -21.35
C LEU A 244 -16.62 6.89 -20.25
N GLN A 245 -16.33 7.83 -19.35
CA GLN A 245 -17.14 8.13 -18.15
C GLN A 245 -17.47 6.86 -17.33
N CYS A 246 -16.51 5.94 -17.21
CA CYS A 246 -16.72 4.64 -16.60
C CYS A 246 -15.48 4.17 -15.84
N GLY A 247 -15.68 3.70 -14.60
CA GLY A 247 -14.63 3.08 -13.79
C GLY A 247 -14.41 1.59 -14.07
N MET A 248 -15.37 0.91 -14.71
CA MET A 248 -15.35 -0.54 -15.01
C MET A 248 -15.74 -0.78 -16.46
N TYR A 249 -14.98 -0.23 -17.41
CA TYR A 249 -15.26 -0.41 -18.82
C TYR A 249 -14.65 -1.73 -19.29
N ASN A 250 -15.48 -2.65 -19.79
CA ASN A 250 -14.99 -3.89 -20.37
C ASN A 250 -14.63 -3.65 -21.84
N THR A 251 -13.36 -3.81 -22.16
CA THR A 251 -12.78 -3.55 -23.49
C THR A 251 -13.18 -4.58 -24.54
N GLU A 252 -13.56 -5.79 -24.15
CA GLU A 252 -14.03 -6.84 -25.07
C GLU A 252 -15.48 -6.65 -25.48
N THR A 253 -16.36 -6.31 -24.52
CA THR A 253 -17.79 -6.10 -24.78
C THR A 253 -18.12 -4.65 -25.16
N ALA A 254 -17.18 -3.73 -24.98
CA ALA A 254 -17.36 -2.29 -25.17
C ALA A 254 -18.51 -1.72 -24.31
N THR A 255 -18.63 -2.17 -23.07
CA THR A 255 -19.70 -1.75 -22.15
C THR A 255 -19.16 -1.40 -20.77
N CYS A 256 -19.75 -0.38 -20.15
CA CYS A 256 -19.55 -0.10 -18.74
C CYS A 256 -20.29 -1.13 -17.87
N VAL A 257 -19.54 -1.98 -17.17
CA VAL A 257 -20.08 -3.09 -16.36
C VAL A 257 -20.74 -2.60 -15.08
N GLN A 258 -20.26 -1.49 -14.53
CA GLN A 258 -20.81 -0.88 -13.33
C GLN A 258 -20.92 0.65 -13.50
N LEU A 259 -22.14 1.12 -13.72
CA LEU A 259 -22.47 2.56 -13.85
C LEU A 259 -22.77 3.23 -12.50
N LYS A 260 -23.01 2.46 -11.45
CA LYS A 260 -23.32 2.96 -10.09
C LYS A 260 -22.51 2.20 -9.06
N SER A 261 -21.97 2.94 -8.09
CA SER A 261 -21.37 2.38 -6.89
C SER A 261 -22.35 1.39 -6.23
N ASN A 262 -21.82 0.29 -5.66
CA ASN A 262 -22.60 -0.64 -4.82
C ASN A 262 -22.97 -0.02 -3.45
N TYR A 263 -22.49 1.19 -3.19
CA TYR A 263 -22.72 2.03 -2.02
C TYR A 263 -23.41 3.33 -2.42
#